data_AF-A0AA37HJ54-F1
#
_entry.id   AF-A0AA37HJ54-F1
#
_cell.length_a   1.000
_cell.length_b   1.000
_cell.length_c   1.000
_cell.angle_alpha   90.00
_cell.angle_beta   90.00
_cell.angle_gamma   90.00
#
_symmetry.space_group_name_H-M   'P 1'
#
loop_
_entity.id
_entity.type
_entity.pdbx_description
1 polymer ?
#
loop_
_entity_poly.entity_id
_entity_poly.type
_entity_poly.pdbx_seq_one_letter_code
_entity_poly.pdbx_strand_id
1 'polypeptide(L)'
;MYLRAGERLRLTLSGAGCRTVVSLNTYAVTQPAIEGLDPSEDGFSYDVTPWLQPGGNVLTVVLIGPVAELSFRLMAEHGGQVQLLLDEAELLPLVAHWRLWTTTIVLAASAHPSAIPIERELVWQGGVQGTDACPTLTA
;
A
#
# COMPACT_ATOMS: atom_id res chain seq x y z
N MET A 1 -5.30 5.69 1.07
CA MET A 1 -4.54 5.68 2.34
C MET A 1 -3.04 5.75 2.05
N TYR A 2 -2.22 6.38 2.90
CA TYR A 2 -0.76 6.47 2.73
C TYR A 2 -0.05 5.93 3.97
N LEU A 3 1.03 5.18 3.76
CA LEU A 3 1.88 4.57 4.77
C LEU A 3 3.35 4.90 4.48
N ARG A 4 4.14 5.10 5.53
CA ARG A 4 5.60 5.24 5.44
C ARG A 4 6.27 3.88 5.58
N ALA A 5 7.49 3.78 5.05
CA ALA A 5 8.32 2.60 5.26
C ALA A 5 8.51 2.34 6.77
N GLY A 6 8.25 1.11 7.20
CA GLY A 6 8.34 0.70 8.60
C GLY A 6 7.06 0.89 9.42
N GLU A 7 6.04 1.58 8.88
CA GLU A 7 4.72 1.62 9.50
C GLU A 7 4.02 0.27 9.34
N ARG A 8 3.30 -0.15 10.40
CA ARG A 8 2.53 -1.39 10.40
C ARG A 8 1.09 -1.10 10.04
N LEU A 9 0.52 -1.96 9.20
CA LEU A 9 -0.89 -1.93 8.85
C LEU A 9 -1.59 -3.15 9.45
N ARG A 10 -2.60 -2.89 10.26
CA ARG A 10 -3.51 -3.90 10.80
C ARG A 10 -4.88 -3.75 10.14
N LEU A 11 -5.47 -4.87 9.73
CA LEU A 11 -6.86 -4.92 9.29
C LEU A 11 -7.69 -5.64 10.34
N THR A 12 -8.80 -5.03 10.77
CA THR A 12 -9.75 -5.61 11.71
C THR A 12 -11.09 -5.79 11.00
N LEU A 13 -11.64 -7.01 11.05
CA LEU A 13 -12.90 -7.37 10.39
C LEU A 13 -13.92 -7.87 11.41
N SER A 14 -15.14 -7.35 11.37
CA SER A 14 -16.27 -7.80 12.19
C SER A 14 -17.54 -7.98 11.35
N GLY A 15 -18.46 -8.84 11.75
CA GLY A 15 -19.68 -9.12 10.96
C GLY A 15 -19.37 -9.77 9.60
N ALA A 16 -18.16 -10.32 9.44
CA ALA A 16 -17.68 -10.90 8.21
C ALA A 16 -18.28 -12.29 7.97
N GLY A 17 -18.43 -13.10 9.02
CA GLY A 17 -18.86 -14.50 8.97
C GLY A 17 -18.19 -15.29 7.83
N CYS A 18 -18.92 -16.23 7.22
CA CYS A 18 -18.50 -16.88 5.97
C CYS A 18 -18.73 -16.02 4.72
N ARG A 19 -19.15 -14.75 4.89
CA ARG A 19 -19.73 -13.94 3.82
C ARG A 19 -18.72 -13.07 3.09
N THR A 20 -17.51 -12.96 3.63
CA THR A 20 -16.56 -11.93 3.20
C THR A 20 -15.24 -12.53 2.74
N VAL A 21 -14.79 -12.11 1.56
CA VAL A 21 -13.43 -12.33 1.09
C VAL A 21 -12.70 -10.98 1.11
N VAL A 22 -11.61 -10.89 1.86
CA VAL A 22 -10.73 -9.72 1.85
C VAL A 22 -9.38 -10.13 1.30
N SER A 23 -8.85 -9.33 0.38
CA SER A 23 -7.53 -9.56 -0.21
C SER A 23 -6.73 -8.27 -0.30
N LEU A 24 -5.42 -8.39 -0.12
CA LEU A 24 -4.46 -7.31 -0.33
C LEU A 24 -3.56 -7.71 -1.50
N ASN A 25 -3.61 -6.91 -2.57
CA ASN A 25 -3.06 -7.24 -3.88
C ASN A 25 -3.69 -8.54 -4.42
N THR A 26 -2.96 -9.65 -4.34
CA THR A 26 -3.41 -10.99 -4.71
C THR A 26 -3.43 -11.96 -3.53
N TYR A 27 -3.09 -11.49 -2.32
CA TYR A 27 -3.05 -12.32 -1.12
C TYR A 27 -4.40 -12.29 -0.43
N ALA A 28 -5.01 -13.46 -0.26
CA ALA A 28 -6.22 -13.60 0.56
C ALA A 28 -5.87 -13.34 2.03
N VAL A 29 -6.44 -12.27 2.59
CA VAL A 29 -6.30 -11.89 4.00
C VAL A 29 -7.19 -12.77 4.86
N THR A 30 -8.45 -12.93 4.45
CA THR A 30 -9.33 -13.93 5.05
C THR A 30 -9.07 -15.26 4.34
N GLN A 31 -8.89 -16.34 5.10
CA GLN A 31 -9.05 -17.66 4.49
C GLN A 31 -10.49 -17.74 3.99
N PRO A 32 -10.76 -18.28 2.79
CA PRO A 32 -12.11 -18.73 2.48
C PRO A 32 -12.53 -19.65 3.64
N ALA A 33 -13.81 -19.66 4.01
CA ALA A 33 -14.35 -20.67 4.91
C ALA A 33 -14.18 -22.05 4.24
N ILE A 34 -12.98 -22.62 4.32
CA ILE A 34 -12.67 -24.00 3.96
C ILE A 34 -12.96 -24.79 5.23
N GLU A 35 -13.87 -25.75 5.08
CA GLU A 35 -14.44 -26.61 6.13
C GLU A 35 -13.45 -26.93 7.26
N GLY A 36 -13.81 -26.57 8.50
CA GLY A 36 -13.12 -27.02 9.71
C GLY A 36 -12.69 -25.95 10.72
N LEU A 37 -12.71 -24.66 10.34
CA LEU A 37 -12.66 -23.55 11.28
C LEU A 37 -14.05 -22.92 11.34
N ASP A 38 -14.70 -23.02 12.51
CA ASP A 38 -15.97 -22.32 12.73
C ASP A 38 -15.67 -20.81 12.61
N PRO A 39 -16.22 -20.09 11.62
CA PRO A 39 -16.02 -18.65 11.46
C PRO A 39 -16.77 -17.83 12.53
N SER A 40 -17.05 -18.46 13.68
CA SER A 40 -17.93 -18.00 14.76
C SER A 40 -17.28 -17.01 15.72
N GLU A 41 -16.03 -16.62 15.52
CA GLU A 41 -15.44 -15.53 16.30
C GLU A 41 -15.50 -14.24 15.49
N ASP A 42 -16.54 -13.44 15.77
CA ASP A 42 -16.62 -12.06 15.31
C ASP A 42 -15.37 -11.29 15.72
N GLY A 43 -14.66 -10.70 14.74
CA GLY A 43 -13.57 -9.77 15.03
C GLY A 43 -12.16 -10.34 14.80
N PHE A 44 -11.75 -10.57 13.54
CA PHE A 44 -10.37 -10.95 13.24
C PHE A 44 -9.49 -9.72 13.00
N SER A 45 -8.30 -9.70 13.60
CA SER A 45 -7.26 -8.70 13.34
C SER A 45 -6.06 -9.34 12.67
N TYR A 46 -5.69 -8.87 11.48
CA TYR A 46 -4.54 -9.35 10.72
C TYR A 46 -3.49 -8.25 10.58
N ASP A 47 -2.23 -8.56 10.92
CA ASP A 47 -1.10 -7.74 10.50
C ASP A 47 -0.78 -8.06 9.03
N VAL A 48 -1.12 -7.13 8.13
CA VAL A 48 -0.95 -7.30 6.69
C VAL A 48 0.31 -6.60 6.17
N THR A 49 1.12 -6.03 7.07
CA THR A 49 2.37 -5.35 6.73
C THR A 49 3.28 -6.19 5.84
N PRO A 50 3.47 -7.51 6.09
CA PRO A 50 4.34 -8.35 5.26
C PRO A 50 3.88 -8.51 3.81
N TRP A 51 2.61 -8.22 3.51
CA TRP A 51 2.03 -8.35 2.17
C TRP A 51 2.03 -7.04 1.37
N LEU A 52 2.40 -5.93 2.02
CA LEU A 52 2.55 -4.65 1.35
C LEU A 52 3.79 -4.64 0.45
N GLN A 53 3.61 -4.12 -0.75
CA GLN A 53 4.67 -3.85 -1.71
C GLN A 53 4.99 -2.34 -1.71
N PRO A 54 6.25 -1.93 -1.97
CA PRO A 54 6.56 -0.53 -2.21
C PRO A 54 5.69 0.05 -3.34
N GLY A 55 5.11 1.24 -3.12
CA GLY A 55 4.18 1.87 -4.06
C GLY A 55 2.72 1.53 -3.78
N GLY A 56 1.93 1.36 -4.85
CA GLY A 56 0.49 1.15 -4.76
C GLY A 56 0.11 -0.30 -4.44
N ASN A 57 -0.75 -0.47 -3.44
CA ASN A 57 -1.35 -1.74 -3.04
C ASN A 57 -2.86 -1.63 -3.15
N VAL A 58 -3.53 -2.70 -3.56
CA VAL A 58 -5.00 -2.73 -3.72
C VAL A 58 -5.60 -3.59 -2.62
N LEU A 59 -6.41 -2.99 -1.76
CA LEU A 59 -7.22 -3.73 -0.80
C LEU A 59 -8.61 -3.94 -1.39
N THR A 60 -9.01 -5.20 -1.51
CA THR A 60 -10.29 -5.61 -2.10
C THR A 60 -11.13 -6.34 -1.07
N VAL A 61 -12.41 -5.99 -1.02
CA VAL A 61 -13.43 -6.64 -0.20
C VAL A 61 -14.56 -7.12 -1.10
N VAL A 62 -14.88 -8.40 -1.02
CA VAL A 62 -16.07 -9.00 -1.64
C VAL A 62 -16.98 -9.47 -0.53
N LEU A 63 -18.19 -8.92 -0.49
CA LEU A 63 -19.25 -9.33 0.45
C LEU A 63 -20.33 -10.10 -0.32
N ILE A 64 -20.66 -11.30 0.13
CA ILE A 64 -21.53 -12.26 -0.54
C ILE A 64 -22.80 -12.50 0.29
N GLY A 65 -23.94 -12.62 -0.38
CA GLY A 65 -25.22 -12.93 0.25
C GLY A 65 -26.00 -11.70 0.70
N PRO A 66 -27.10 -11.87 1.45
CA PRO A 66 -27.94 -10.78 1.95
C PRO A 66 -27.27 -10.03 3.12
N VAL A 67 -27.83 -8.88 3.51
CA VAL A 67 -27.47 -8.21 4.77
C VAL A 67 -27.77 -9.14 5.94
N ALA A 68 -26.82 -9.31 6.86
CA ALA A 68 -26.94 -10.17 8.03
C ALA A 68 -27.38 -9.35 9.26
N GLU A 69 -27.70 -10.03 10.36
CA GLU A 69 -28.02 -9.37 11.63
C GLU A 69 -26.88 -8.49 12.14
N LEU A 70 -25.62 -8.94 11.95
CA LEU A 70 -24.42 -8.15 12.20
C LEU A 70 -23.91 -7.55 10.90
N SER A 71 -23.85 -6.22 10.86
CA SER A 71 -23.29 -5.48 9.73
C SER A 71 -21.81 -5.75 9.60
N PHE A 72 -21.38 -6.02 8.37
CA PHE A 72 -19.96 -6.10 8.05
C PHE A 72 -19.26 -4.76 8.31
N ARG A 73 -18.06 -4.83 8.89
CA ARG A 73 -17.16 -3.69 9.05
C ARG A 73 -15.71 -4.14 8.86
N LEU A 74 -14.95 -3.31 8.14
CA LEU A 74 -13.50 -3.41 8.00
C LEU A 74 -12.87 -2.10 8.50
N MET A 75 -11.87 -2.23 9.35
CA MET A 75 -11.04 -1.13 9.82
C MET A 75 -9.60 -1.37 9.41
N ALA A 76 -8.95 -0.36 8.84
CA ALA A 76 -7.51 -0.36 8.60
C ALA A 76 -6.84 0.62 9.56
N GLU A 77 -5.90 0.12 10.35
CA GLU A 77 -5.23 0.85 11.42
C GLU A 77 -3.73 0.89 11.19
N HIS A 78 -3.14 2.08 11.36
CA HIS A 78 -1.70 2.25 11.46
C HIS A 78 -1.38 3.32 12.50
N GLY A 79 -0.27 3.15 13.23
CA GLY A 79 0.07 4.05 14.34
C GLY A 79 -0.97 4.10 15.46
N GLY A 80 -1.79 3.05 15.61
CA GLY A 80 -2.90 3.02 16.59
C GLY A 80 -4.06 3.96 16.23
N GLN A 81 -4.14 4.42 14.99
CA GLN A 81 -5.22 5.26 14.48
C GLN A 81 -5.94 4.55 13.34
N VAL A 82 -7.27 4.67 13.33
CA VAL A 82 -8.11 4.19 12.23
C VAL A 82 -7.97 5.15 11.06
N GLN A 83 -7.57 4.61 9.93
CA GLN A 83 -7.19 5.39 8.74
C GLN A 83 -8.14 5.14 7.59
N LEU A 84 -8.83 4.00 7.66
CA LEU A 84 -9.91 3.63 6.79
C LEU A 84 -10.93 2.84 7.60
N LEU A 85 -12.19 3.22 7.47
CA LEU A 85 -13.35 2.47 7.92
C LEU A 85 -14.20 2.19 6.68
N LEU A 86 -14.62 0.94 6.52
CA LEU A 86 -15.59 0.53 5.53
C LEU A 86 -16.74 -0.15 6.28
N ASP A 87 -17.92 0.46 6.24
CA ASP A 87 -19.15 -0.12 6.76
C ASP A 87 -19.94 -0.82 5.64
N GLU A 88 -20.74 -1.85 5.98
CA GLU A 88 -21.59 -2.56 5.01
C GLU A 88 -22.52 -1.61 4.22
N ALA A 89 -22.93 -0.49 4.81
CA ALA A 89 -23.77 0.50 4.17
C ALA A 89 -23.10 1.18 2.95
N GLU A 90 -21.77 1.27 2.93
CA GLU A 90 -21.01 1.79 1.78
C GLU A 90 -20.99 0.81 0.59
N LEU A 91 -21.42 -0.44 0.83
CA LEU A 91 -21.59 -1.48 -0.18
C LEU A 91 -23.04 -1.54 -0.72
N LEU A 92 -23.91 -0.60 -0.33
CA LEU A 92 -25.34 -0.58 -0.67
C LEU A 92 -25.72 0.60 -1.59
N PRO A 93 -26.83 0.47 -2.37
CA PRO A 93 -27.58 -0.74 -2.67
C PRO A 93 -27.19 -1.27 -4.06
N LEU A 94 -26.89 -2.56 -4.16
CA LEU A 94 -26.81 -3.22 -5.46
C LEU A 94 -27.67 -4.46 -5.40
N VAL A 95 -28.55 -4.61 -6.39
CA VAL A 95 -29.51 -5.73 -6.59
C VAL A 95 -28.80 -7.10 -6.69
N ALA A 96 -27.47 -7.10 -6.71
CA ALA A 96 -26.63 -8.28 -6.86
C ALA A 96 -26.44 -9.04 -5.53
N HIS A 97 -26.31 -10.38 -5.66
CA HIS A 97 -26.01 -11.28 -4.55
C HIS A 97 -24.57 -11.18 -4.03
N TRP A 98 -23.77 -10.27 -4.57
CA TRP A 98 -22.42 -9.96 -4.13
C TRP A 98 -22.13 -8.48 -4.32
N ARG A 99 -21.23 -7.95 -3.51
CA ARG A 99 -20.82 -6.54 -3.49
C ARG A 99 -19.30 -6.47 -3.45
N LEU A 100 -18.72 -5.55 -4.22
CA LEU A 100 -17.28 -5.38 -4.35
C LEU A 100 -16.91 -3.97 -3.95
N TRP A 101 -15.84 -3.85 -3.18
CA TRP A 101 -15.21 -2.58 -2.86
C TRP A 101 -13.70 -2.71 -2.92
N THR A 102 -13.06 -1.67 -3.41
CA THR A 102 -11.60 -1.62 -3.56
C THR A 102 -11.09 -0.25 -3.14
N THR A 103 -9.93 -0.22 -2.49
CA THR A 103 -9.19 1.01 -2.23
C THR A 103 -7.70 0.84 -2.47
N THR A 104 -7.00 1.97 -2.59
CA THR A 104 -5.55 2.01 -2.74
C THR A 104 -4.86 2.40 -1.44
N ILE A 105 -3.84 1.62 -1.09
CA ILE A 105 -2.89 1.88 -0.02
C ILE A 105 -1.54 2.16 -0.66
N VAL A 106 -0.99 3.35 -0.43
CA VAL A 106 0.34 3.70 -0.95
C VAL A 106 1.36 3.52 0.16
N LEU A 107 2.32 2.62 -0.02
CA LEU A 107 3.49 2.48 0.85
C LEU A 107 4.66 3.27 0.26
N ALA A 108 5.13 4.28 0.97
CA ALA A 108 6.32 5.03 0.61
C ALA A 108 7.50 4.07 0.52
N ALA A 109 8.25 4.12 -0.59
CA ALA A 109 9.54 3.44 -0.65
C ALA A 109 10.44 3.97 0.48
N SER A 110 11.17 3.06 1.13
CA SER A 110 12.23 3.48 2.06
C SER A 110 13.20 4.33 1.27
N ALA A 111 13.35 5.60 1.66
CA ALA A 111 14.43 6.42 1.15
C ALA A 111 15.72 5.79 1.69
N HIS A 112 16.33 4.90 0.91
CA HIS A 112 17.63 4.37 1.27
C HIS A 112 18.60 5.56 1.30
N PRO A 113 19.23 5.91 2.44
CA PRO A 113 20.25 6.93 2.46
C PRO A 113 21.55 6.32 1.91
N SER A 114 21.54 6.02 0.62
CA SER A 114 22.76 5.67 -0.13
C SER A 114 22.74 6.40 -1.47
N ALA A 115 22.55 7.71 -1.38
CA ALA A 115 23.14 8.62 -2.33
C ALA A 115 24.22 9.38 -1.53
N ILE A 116 25.42 8.79 -1.47
CA ILE A 116 26.62 9.55 -1.13
C ILE A 116 26.68 10.67 -2.18
N PRO A 117 26.59 11.97 -1.80
CA PRO A 117 26.98 13.00 -2.74
C PRO A 117 28.47 12.81 -2.96
N ILE A 118 28.84 12.39 -4.17
CA ILE A 118 30.23 12.51 -4.61
C ILE A 118 30.54 14.01 -4.53
N GLU A 119 31.32 14.39 -3.52
CA GLU A 119 31.97 15.69 -3.46
C GLU A 119 32.71 15.91 -4.77
N ARG A 120 32.16 16.73 -5.66
CA ARG A 120 32.92 17.34 -6.74
C ARG A 120 33.65 18.53 -6.16
N GLU A 121 34.68 18.24 -5.38
CA GLU A 121 35.77 19.17 -5.16
C GLU A 121 36.82 18.90 -6.25
N LEU A 122 36.73 19.64 -7.34
CA LEU A 122 37.90 19.93 -8.17
C LEU A 122 37.89 21.43 -8.45
N VAL A 123 38.46 22.11 -7.46
CA VAL A 123 39.00 23.47 -7.53
C VAL A 123 39.89 23.56 -8.77
N TRP A 124 39.41 24.23 -9.82
CA TRP A 124 40.29 24.75 -10.86
C TRP A 124 40.80 26.11 -10.40
N GLN A 125 41.98 26.11 -9.77
CA GLN A 125 42.76 27.32 -9.59
C GLN A 125 43.29 27.78 -10.96
N GLY A 126 43.25 29.10 -11.18
CA GLY A 126 43.69 29.73 -12.41
C GLY A 126 45.18 29.53 -12.72
N GLY A 127 45.48 29.54 -14.02
CA GLY A 127 46.83 29.61 -14.56
C GLY A 127 46.78 30.17 -15.98
N VAL A 128 47.30 31.39 -16.13
CA VAL A 128 47.42 32.16 -17.38
C VAL A 128 48.62 31.65 -18.19
N GLN A 129 48.42 31.29 -19.46
CA GLN A 129 49.42 31.22 -20.56
C GLN A 129 48.68 30.67 -21.80
N GLY A 130 48.83 31.14 -23.03
CA GLY A 130 49.72 32.10 -23.66
C GLY A 130 49.24 32.29 -25.11
N THR A 131 49.70 33.39 -25.71
CA THR A 131 49.42 33.91 -27.06
C THR A 131 49.36 32.89 -28.20
N ASP A 132 48.26 32.91 -28.96
CA ASP A 132 48.16 32.35 -30.31
C ASP A 132 49.09 33.11 -31.27
N ALA A 133 50.09 32.41 -31.81
CA ALA A 133 50.86 32.83 -32.97
C ALA A 133 50.69 31.79 -34.08
N CYS A 134 50.01 32.19 -35.14
CA CYS A 134 49.84 31.43 -36.37
C CYS A 134 50.79 32.01 -37.43
N PRO A 135 51.76 31.26 -37.99
CA PRO A 135 52.50 31.73 -39.15
C PRO A 135 51.89 31.17 -40.44
N THR A 136 51.46 32.11 -41.29
CA THR A 136 51.18 31.92 -42.72
C THR A 136 52.43 31.46 -43.45
N LEU A 137 52.32 30.43 -44.30
CA LEU A 137 53.31 30.13 -45.33
C LEU A 137 52.62 29.68 -46.61
N THR A 138 52.59 30.60 -47.57
CA THR A 138 52.36 30.38 -49.00
C THR A 138 53.56 29.71 -49.65
N ALA A 139 53.28 28.75 -50.54
CA ALA A 139 53.99 28.51 -51.79
C ALA A 139 53.02 27.86 -52.77
#